data_AF-A0A7V9N140-F1
#
_entry.id   AF-A0A7V9N140-F1
#
_cell.length_a   1.000
_cell.length_b   1.000
_cell.length_c   1.000
_cell.angle_alpha   90.00
_cell.angle_beta   90.00
_cell.angle_gamma   90.00
#
_symmetry.space_group_name_H-M   'P 1'
#
loop_
_entity.id
_entity.type
_entity.pdbx_description
1 polymer ?
#
loop_
_entity_poly.entity_id
_entity_poly.type
_entity_poly.pdbx_seq_one_letter_code
_entity_poly.pdbx_strand_id
1 'polypeptide(L)'
;MTLFAPATLLTAIATVLAILTALWTAIRVARTRRKVGIQPPAMTGSPELECAVRVQANTVEQIVLFLPALWLAALYFQGWIPGIVGLVWCVGRIIYAATYKPANPGQRFAGFALTVFPTLILVILAVIGIVKAWMVASA
;
A
#
# COMPACT_ATOMS: atom_id res chain seq x y z
N MET A 1 1.84 23.97 -3.81
CA MET A 1 2.18 22.72 -4.52
C MET A 1 1.92 22.91 -6.00
N THR A 2 2.94 22.77 -6.87
CA THR A 2 2.71 22.72 -8.32
C THR A 2 2.63 21.24 -8.76
N LEU A 3 1.66 20.90 -9.62
CA LEU A 3 1.45 19.50 -10.04
C LEU A 3 2.64 18.90 -10.80
N PHE A 4 3.41 19.76 -11.46
CA PHE A 4 4.60 19.40 -12.23
C PHE A 4 5.88 19.41 -11.39
N ALA A 5 5.83 19.77 -10.10
CA ALA A 5 7.00 19.68 -9.24
C ALA A 5 7.45 18.21 -9.11
N PRO A 6 8.77 17.94 -9.13
CA PRO A 6 9.30 16.58 -8.96
C PRO A 6 8.74 15.86 -7.72
N ALA A 7 8.56 16.57 -6.61
CA ALA A 7 7.96 16.05 -5.37
C ALA A 7 6.52 15.54 -5.55
N THR A 8 5.69 16.29 -6.28
CA THR A 8 4.31 15.91 -6.57
C THR A 8 4.26 14.72 -7.53
N LEU A 9 5.14 14.71 -8.53
CA LEU A 9 5.27 13.59 -9.48
C LEU A 9 5.67 12.29 -8.78
N LEU A 10 6.56 12.33 -7.79
CA LEU A 10 6.91 11.15 -6.99
C LEU A 10 5.70 10.56 -6.25
N THR A 11 4.83 11.41 -5.70
CA THR A 11 3.59 10.98 -5.03
C THR A 11 2.61 10.36 -6.03
N ALA A 12 2.49 10.93 -7.22
CA ALA A 12 1.67 10.37 -8.30
C ALA A 12 2.20 9.00 -8.76
N ILE A 13 3.53 8.86 -8.93
CA ILE A 13 4.17 7.59 -9.28
C ILE A 13 3.90 6.54 -8.18
N ALA A 14 4.06 6.89 -6.91
CA ALA A 14 3.74 5.99 -5.79
C ALA A 14 2.27 5.54 -5.81
N THR A 15 1.35 6.45 -6.12
CA THR A 15 -0.07 6.15 -6.26
C THR A 15 -0.33 5.15 -7.41
N VAL A 16 0.27 5.37 -8.58
CA VAL A 16 0.16 4.46 -9.73
C VAL A 16 0.72 3.07 -9.38
N LEU A 17 1.88 3.01 -8.72
CA LEU A 17 2.48 1.73 -8.31
C LEU A 17 1.61 0.99 -7.29
N ALA A 18 0.96 1.70 -6.36
CA ALA A 18 0.02 1.08 -5.42
C ALA A 18 -1.19 0.48 -6.15
N ILE A 19 -1.74 1.19 -7.14
CA ILE A 19 -2.85 0.69 -7.99
C ILE A 19 -2.40 -0.55 -8.77
N LEU A 20 -1.24 -0.51 -9.42
CA LEU A 20 -0.70 -1.65 -10.16
C LEU A 20 -0.46 -2.86 -9.24
N THR A 21 0.00 -2.63 -8.01
CA THR A 21 0.17 -3.68 -7.00
C THR A 21 -1.17 -4.32 -6.63
N ALA A 22 -2.22 -3.52 -6.43
CA ALA A 22 -3.57 -4.01 -6.16
C ALA A 22 -4.08 -4.90 -7.30
N LEU A 23 -3.99 -4.40 -8.54
CA LEU A 23 -4.40 -5.13 -9.75
C LEU A 23 -3.62 -6.43 -9.90
N TRP A 24 -2.31 -6.40 -9.69
CA TRP A 24 -1.47 -7.59 -9.73
C TRP A 24 -1.89 -8.64 -8.71
N THR A 25 -2.20 -8.26 -7.46
CA THR A 25 -2.70 -9.21 -6.46
C THR A 25 -4.07 -9.81 -6.83
N ALA A 26 -4.97 -9.02 -7.43
CA ALA A 26 -6.24 -9.52 -7.94
C ALA A 26 -6.06 -10.51 -9.10
N ILE A 27 -5.19 -10.21 -10.06
CA ILE A 27 -4.84 -11.12 -11.16
C ILE A 27 -4.24 -12.42 -10.62
N ARG A 28 -3.41 -12.35 -9.57
CA ARG A 28 -2.87 -13.54 -8.90
C ARG A 28 -3.97 -14.42 -8.32
N VAL A 29 -4.96 -13.87 -7.64
CA VAL A 29 -6.13 -14.65 -7.17
C VAL A 29 -6.83 -15.35 -8.34
N ALA A 30 -7.12 -14.62 -9.41
CA ALA A 30 -7.79 -15.19 -10.60
C ALA A 30 -6.97 -16.29 -11.29
N ARG A 31 -5.64 -16.17 -11.31
CA ARG A 31 -4.75 -17.22 -11.82
C ARG A 31 -4.72 -18.44 -10.91
N THR A 32 -4.62 -18.23 -9.59
CA THR A 32 -4.60 -19.33 -8.61
C THR A 32 -5.93 -20.10 -8.64
N ARG A 33 -7.08 -19.42 -8.72
CA ARG A 33 -8.39 -20.07 -8.86
C ARG A 33 -8.43 -21.06 -10.02
N ARG A 34 -7.96 -20.63 -11.19
CA ARG A 34 -7.85 -21.49 -12.38
C ARG A 34 -6.91 -22.67 -12.15
N LYS A 35 -5.77 -22.43 -11.51
CA LYS A 35 -4.77 -23.47 -11.21
C LYS A 35 -5.34 -24.56 -10.29
N VAL A 36 -6.10 -24.19 -9.26
CA VAL A 36 -6.60 -25.14 -8.24
C VAL A 36 -8.02 -25.63 -8.51
N GLY A 37 -8.67 -25.17 -9.58
CA GLY A 37 -10.02 -25.59 -9.96
C GLY A 37 -11.16 -25.07 -9.06
N ILE A 38 -10.91 -24.07 -8.22
CA ILE A 38 -11.92 -23.56 -7.26
C ILE A 38 -12.59 -22.29 -7.82
N GLN A 39 -13.87 -22.42 -8.14
CA GLN A 39 -14.69 -21.34 -8.68
C GLN A 39 -15.20 -20.40 -7.57
N PRO A 40 -15.45 -19.11 -7.88
CA PRO A 40 -16.26 -18.24 -7.02
C PRO A 40 -17.65 -18.86 -6.76
N PRO A 41 -18.31 -18.57 -5.62
CA PRO A 41 -17.90 -17.65 -4.56
C PRO A 41 -16.96 -18.28 -3.51
N ALA A 42 -16.53 -19.54 -3.68
CA ALA A 42 -15.69 -20.22 -2.70
C ALA A 42 -14.36 -19.48 -2.50
N MET A 43 -13.98 -19.25 -1.24
CA MET A 43 -12.74 -18.53 -0.87
C MET A 43 -11.72 -19.46 -0.18
N THR A 44 -12.11 -20.71 0.08
CA THR A 44 -11.32 -21.73 0.81
C THR A 44 -11.20 -23.00 -0.01
N GLY A 45 -10.28 -23.90 0.39
CA GLY A 45 -10.16 -25.26 -0.14
C GLY A 45 -8.75 -25.62 -0.61
N SER A 46 -7.99 -24.66 -1.11
CA SER A 46 -6.56 -24.82 -1.39
C SER A 46 -5.77 -23.82 -0.57
N PRO A 47 -4.73 -24.24 0.18
CA PRO A 47 -3.86 -23.31 0.91
C PRO A 47 -3.25 -22.22 0.03
N GLU A 48 -2.96 -22.53 -1.24
CA GLU A 48 -2.45 -21.56 -2.21
C GLU A 48 -3.49 -20.48 -2.54
N LEU A 49 -4.75 -20.88 -2.71
CA LEU A 49 -5.85 -19.95 -2.98
C LEU A 49 -6.13 -19.08 -1.77
N GLU A 50 -6.20 -19.67 -0.57
CA GLU A 50 -6.42 -18.95 0.67
C GLU A 50 -5.34 -17.89 0.92
N CYS A 51 -4.07 -18.23 0.67
CA CYS A 51 -2.97 -17.27 0.74
C CYS A 51 -3.13 -16.14 -0.29
N ALA A 52 -3.41 -16.47 -1.56
CA ALA A 52 -3.58 -15.45 -2.60
C ALA A 52 -4.73 -14.50 -2.29
N VAL A 53 -5.87 -15.03 -1.84
CA VAL A 53 -7.04 -14.26 -1.41
C VAL A 53 -6.67 -13.36 -0.23
N ARG A 54 -5.97 -13.88 0.79
CA ARG A 54 -5.61 -13.09 1.97
C ARG A 54 -4.64 -11.96 1.63
N VAL A 55 -3.67 -12.21 0.74
CA VAL A 55 -2.75 -11.20 0.23
C VAL A 55 -3.49 -10.08 -0.49
N GLN A 56 -4.44 -10.41 -1.36
CA GLN A 56 -5.23 -9.43 -2.08
C GLN A 56 -6.13 -8.62 -1.12
N ALA A 57 -6.86 -9.30 -0.23
CA ALA A 57 -7.73 -8.65 0.74
C ALA A 57 -6.94 -7.70 1.65
N ASN A 58 -5.80 -8.14 2.18
CA ASN A 58 -4.95 -7.28 3.01
C ASN A 58 -4.35 -6.10 2.23
N THR A 59 -4.04 -6.28 0.95
CA THR A 59 -3.57 -5.18 0.09
C THR A 59 -4.67 -4.14 -0.07
N VAL A 60 -5.91 -4.55 -0.31
CA VAL A 60 -7.06 -3.64 -0.39
C VAL A 60 -7.31 -2.92 0.93
N GLU A 61 -7.35 -3.64 2.06
CA GLU A 61 -7.50 -3.07 3.41
C GLU A 61 -6.47 -1.95 3.67
N GLN A 62 -5.27 -2.10 3.14
CA GLN A 62 -4.16 -1.22 3.46
C GLN A 62 -4.02 -0.05 2.48
N ILE A 63 -4.48 -0.21 1.24
CA ILE A 63 -4.64 0.91 0.30
C ILE A 63 -5.61 1.96 0.85
N VAL A 64 -6.68 1.52 1.52
CA VAL A 64 -7.68 2.42 2.13
C VAL A 64 -7.05 3.35 3.16
N LEU A 65 -6.03 2.90 3.89
CA LEU A 65 -5.30 3.74 4.85
C LEU A 65 -4.15 4.51 4.19
N PHE A 66 -3.43 3.84 3.29
CA PHE A 66 -2.24 4.36 2.65
C PHE A 66 -2.52 5.59 1.77
N LEU A 67 -3.51 5.52 0.87
CA LEU A 67 -3.76 6.59 -0.09
C LEU A 67 -4.15 7.91 0.59
N PRO A 68 -5.09 7.95 1.55
CA PRO A 68 -5.39 9.18 2.28
C PRO A 68 -4.17 9.71 3.03
N ALA A 69 -3.41 8.85 3.71
CA ALA A 69 -2.21 9.26 4.44
C ALA A 69 -1.15 9.87 3.52
N LEU A 70 -0.90 9.24 2.36
CA LEU A 70 0.05 9.71 1.35
C LEU A 70 -0.33 11.11 0.86
N TRP A 71 -1.59 11.31 0.47
CA TRP A 71 -2.04 12.57 -0.09
C TRP A 71 -2.13 13.67 0.96
N LEU A 72 -2.58 13.39 2.18
CA LEU A 72 -2.53 14.37 3.27
C LEU A 72 -1.08 14.79 3.57
N ALA A 73 -0.14 13.85 3.64
CA ALA A 73 1.27 14.18 3.81
C ALA A 73 1.81 15.01 2.63
N ALA A 74 1.52 14.63 1.39
CA ALA A 74 1.97 15.35 0.21
C ALA A 74 1.41 16.78 0.12
N LEU A 75 0.15 16.99 0.50
CA LEU A 75 -0.51 18.29 0.44
C LEU A 75 -0.03 19.23 1.56
N TYR A 76 0.02 18.73 2.80
CA TYR A 76 0.24 19.55 3.99
C TYR A 76 1.69 19.58 4.46
N PHE A 77 2.41 18.45 4.41
CA PHE A 77 3.84 18.43 4.76
C PHE A 77 4.72 18.86 3.59
N GLN A 78 4.30 18.53 2.35
CA GLN A 78 4.97 18.86 1.10
C GLN A 78 6.38 18.27 0.97
N GLY A 79 7.03 18.53 -0.17
CA GLY A 79 8.37 18.03 -0.46
C GLY A 79 8.42 16.56 -0.88
N TRP A 80 9.63 16.01 -0.92
CA TRP A 80 9.95 14.71 -1.53
C TRP A 80 9.73 13.54 -0.58
N ILE A 81 9.66 13.78 0.73
CA ILE A 81 9.54 12.74 1.77
C ILE A 81 8.27 11.90 1.60
N PRO A 82 7.04 12.47 1.46
CA PRO A 82 5.83 11.66 1.30
C PRO A 82 5.88 10.72 0.10
N GLY A 83 6.36 11.21 -1.05
CA GLY A 83 6.51 10.40 -2.27
C GLY A 83 7.47 9.23 -2.07
N ILE A 84 8.65 9.46 -1.46
CA ILE A 84 9.63 8.40 -1.19
C ILE A 84 9.06 7.35 -0.23
N VAL A 85 8.41 7.77 0.85
CA VAL A 85 7.77 6.85 1.80
C VAL A 85 6.67 6.04 1.11
N GLY A 86 5.94 6.65 0.17
CA GLY A 86 4.98 5.96 -0.68
C GLY A 86 5.58 4.87 -1.57
N LEU A 87 6.77 5.10 -2.13
CA LEU A 87 7.50 4.09 -2.91
C LEU A 87 7.96 2.93 -2.01
N VAL A 88 8.45 3.21 -0.81
CA VAL A 88 8.84 2.18 0.17
C VAL A 88 7.64 1.29 0.51
N TRP A 89 6.45 1.87 0.70
CA TRP A 89 5.22 1.11 0.91
C TRP A 89 4.92 0.14 -0.24
N CYS A 90 5.08 0.59 -1.49
CA CYS A 90 4.87 -0.25 -2.67
C CYS A 90 5.85 -1.44 -2.71
N VAL A 91 7.12 -1.20 -2.42
CA VAL A 91 8.14 -2.25 -2.32
C VAL A 91 7.80 -3.25 -1.21
N GLY A 92 7.41 -2.75 -0.03
CA GLY A 92 6.98 -3.57 1.10
C GLY A 92 5.80 -4.49 0.73
N ARG A 93 4.85 -3.98 -0.05
CA ARG A 93 3.69 -4.75 -0.53
C ARG A 93 4.06 -5.84 -1.52
N ILE A 94 4.97 -5.56 -2.45
CA ILE A 94 5.47 -6.56 -3.38
C ILE A 94 6.18 -7.69 -2.61
N ILE A 95 7.03 -7.33 -1.64
CA ILE A 95 7.72 -8.29 -0.79
C ILE A 95 6.72 -9.13 0.02
N TYR A 96 5.76 -8.48 0.70
CA TYR A 96 4.71 -9.17 1.46
C TYR A 96 3.97 -10.19 0.60
N ALA A 97 3.54 -9.79 -0.60
CA ALA A 97 2.81 -10.65 -1.49
C ALA A 97 3.67 -11.80 -2.05
N ALA A 98 4.98 -11.63 -2.17
CA ALA A 98 5.92 -12.65 -2.64
C ALA A 98 6.30 -13.66 -1.54
N THR A 99 6.41 -13.21 -0.29
CA THR A 99 6.82 -14.04 0.84
C THR A 99 5.65 -14.70 1.57
N TYR A 100 4.42 -14.24 1.36
CA TYR A 100 3.22 -14.88 1.91
C TYR A 100 2.95 -16.21 1.18
N LYS A 101 3.43 -17.31 1.78
CA LYS A 101 3.32 -18.67 1.22
C LYS A 101 2.71 -19.63 2.24
N PRO A 102 1.95 -20.67 1.79
CA PRO A 102 1.35 -21.65 2.68
C PRO A 102 2.37 -22.36 3.58
N ALA A 103 3.53 -22.72 3.00
CA ALA A 103 4.57 -23.47 3.70
C ALA A 103 5.29 -22.68 4.81
N ASN A 104 5.22 -21.35 4.81
CA ASN A 104 5.84 -20.54 5.85
C ASN A 104 5.15 -19.16 6.00
N PRO A 105 4.04 -19.10 6.75
CA PRO A 105 3.30 -17.85 6.96
C PRO A 105 4.12 -16.77 7.68
N GLY A 106 5.19 -17.13 8.41
CA GLY A 106 6.03 -16.20 9.17
C GLY A 106 6.90 -15.28 8.30
N GLN A 107 7.25 -15.67 7.08
CA GLN A 107 8.10 -14.82 6.20
C GLN A 107 7.42 -13.54 5.72
N ARG A 108 6.12 -13.37 6.00
CA ARG A 108 5.37 -12.15 5.68
C ARG A 108 5.70 -10.95 6.56
N PHE A 109 6.28 -11.16 7.75
CA PHE A 109 6.44 -10.10 8.76
C PHE A 109 7.30 -8.93 8.27
N ALA A 110 8.38 -9.20 7.53
CA ALA A 110 9.23 -8.14 6.97
C ALA A 110 8.45 -7.25 5.98
N GLY A 111 7.71 -7.85 5.04
CA GLY A 111 6.85 -7.10 4.11
C GLY A 111 5.69 -6.38 4.80
N PHE A 112 5.15 -6.96 5.87
CA PHE A 112 4.09 -6.35 6.68
C PHE A 112 4.60 -5.13 7.44
N ALA A 113 5.77 -5.23 8.07
CA ALA A 113 6.43 -4.09 8.72
C ALA A 113 6.71 -2.96 7.71
N LEU A 114 7.23 -3.30 6.52
CA LEU A 114 7.45 -2.37 5.41
C LEU A 114 6.16 -1.83 4.77
N THR A 115 4.99 -2.17 5.31
CA THR A 115 3.73 -1.56 4.93
C THR A 115 3.18 -0.68 6.07
N VAL A 116 3.14 -1.20 7.28
CA VAL A 116 2.56 -0.50 8.44
C VAL A 116 3.40 0.73 8.79
N PHE A 117 4.72 0.59 8.87
CA PHE A 117 5.59 1.71 9.24
C PHE A 117 5.56 2.87 8.24
N PRO A 118 5.65 2.65 6.91
CA PRO A 118 5.46 3.75 5.96
C PRO A 118 4.12 4.45 6.10
N THR A 119 3.03 3.71 6.33
CA THR A 119 1.70 4.30 6.54
C THR A 119 1.67 5.16 7.80
N LEU A 120 2.24 4.69 8.91
CA LEU A 120 2.34 5.47 10.15
C LEU A 120 3.20 6.74 9.98
N ILE A 121 4.33 6.63 9.27
CA ILE A 121 5.17 7.78 8.95
C ILE A 121 4.38 8.81 8.14
N LEU A 122 3.63 8.39 7.13
CA LEU A 122 2.78 9.30 6.35
C LEU A 122 1.71 9.99 7.21
N VAL A 123 1.07 9.27 8.14
CA VAL A 123 0.12 9.87 9.09
C VAL A 123 0.80 10.93 9.97
N ILE A 124 1.98 10.65 10.50
CA ILE A 124 2.75 11.61 11.32
C ILE A 124 3.10 12.86 10.50
N LEU A 125 3.58 12.68 9.27
CA LEU A 125 3.88 13.79 8.37
C LEU A 125 2.63 14.62 8.07
N ALA A 126 1.51 13.97 7.78
CA ALA A 126 0.23 14.62 7.57
C ALA A 126 -0.18 15.48 8.77
N VAL A 127 -0.14 14.93 9.99
CA VAL A 127 -0.48 15.67 11.21
C VAL A 127 0.44 16.89 11.41
N ILE A 128 1.76 16.72 11.26
CA ILE A 128 2.71 17.83 11.36
C ILE A 128 2.38 18.93 10.35
N GLY A 129 2.13 18.55 9.10
CA GLY A 129 1.78 19.50 8.04
C GLY A 129 0.48 20.24 8.32
N ILE A 130 -0.55 19.53 8.76
CA ILE A 130 -1.88 20.11 9.06
C ILE A 130 -1.77 21.09 10.24
N VAL A 131 -1.06 20.72 11.30
CA VAL A 131 -0.84 21.61 12.46
C VAL A 131 -0.12 22.88 12.04
N LYS A 132 0.95 22.78 11.23
CA LYS A 132 1.65 23.95 10.70
C LYS A 132 0.74 24.84 9.87
N ALA A 133 -0.06 24.26 8.98
CA ALA A 133 -1.00 24.99 8.15
C ALA A 133 -2.06 25.71 9.01
N TRP A 134 -2.58 25.04 10.04
CA TRP A 134 -3.54 25.62 10.98
C TRP A 134 -2.97 26.81 11.76
N MET A 135 -1.73 26.68 12.25
CA MET A 135 -1.05 27.77 12.98
C MET A 135 -0.87 29.01 12.10
N VAL A 136 -0.54 28.84 10.82
CA VAL A 136 -0.41 29.95 9.86
C VAL A 136 -1.77 30.56 9.54
N ALA A 137 -2.82 29.75 9.38
CA ALA A 137 -4.16 30.24 9.07
C ALA A 137 -4.85 30.96 10.25
N SER A 138 -4.37 30.72 11.47
CA SER A 138 -4.90 31.31 12.72
C SER A 138 -4.08 32.51 13.22
N ALA A 139 -3.04 32.90 12.49
CA ALA A 139 -2.19 34.06 12.78
C ALA A 139 -2.67 35.28 12.00
#